data_AF-A0A924TMG4-F1
#
_entry.id   AF-A0A924TMG4-F1
#
_cell.length_a   1.000
_cell.length_b   1.000
_cell.length_c   1.000
_cell.angle_alpha   90.00
_cell.angle_beta   90.00
_cell.angle_gamma   90.00
#
_symmetry.space_group_name_H-M   'P 1'
#
loop_
_entity.id
_entity.type
_entity.pdbx_description
1 polymer ?
#
loop_
_entity_poly.entity_id
_entity_poly.type
_entity_poly.pdbx_seq_one_letter_code
_entity_poly.pdbx_strand_id
1 'polypeptide(L)'
;MKKIIPILTNKYLLAMACFAVWMCFFDQRDIFNTLDQKQKLKALDAKKHYYETEIEKAKQDLSDLQNSSAALEKFARERYLMKKDGEDIFIIEDSSNLKK
;
A
#
# COMPACT_ATOMS: atom_id res chain seq x y z
N MET A 1 -55.18 -5.87 -11.07
CA MET A 1 -54.20 -6.24 -12.11
C MET A 1 -54.50 -5.71 -13.53
N LYS A 2 -55.69 -5.16 -13.84
CA LYS A 2 -56.00 -4.64 -15.20
C LYS A 2 -55.50 -3.22 -15.51
N LYS A 3 -55.06 -2.45 -14.50
CA LYS A 3 -54.60 -1.05 -14.66
C LYS A 3 -53.09 -0.88 -14.93
N ILE A 4 -52.30 -1.95 -14.77
CA ILE A 4 -50.84 -1.94 -14.99
C ILE A 4 -50.52 -2.12 -16.49
N ILE A 5 -51.38 -2.87 -17.19
CA ILE A 5 -51.30 -3.16 -18.62
C ILE A 5 -51.32 -1.87 -19.47
N PRO A 6 -52.25 -0.90 -19.29
CA PRO A 6 -52.28 0.32 -20.12
C PRO A 6 -51.07 1.25 -19.90
N ILE A 7 -50.47 1.22 -18.71
CA ILE A 7 -49.24 1.97 -18.39
C ILE A 7 -48.02 1.33 -19.06
N LEU A 8 -47.96 -0.01 -19.12
CA LEU A 8 -46.91 -0.74 -19.84
C LEU A 8 -47.05 -0.68 -21.36
N THR A 9 -48.26 -0.48 -21.91
CA THR A 9 -48.49 -0.36 -23.36
C THR A 9 -48.35 1.06 -23.90
N ASN A 10 -48.04 2.05 -23.06
CA ASN A 10 -47.77 3.40 -23.54
C ASN A 10 -46.40 3.41 -24.27
N LYS A 11 -46.44 3.63 -25.60
CA LYS A 11 -45.25 3.69 -26.46
C LYS A 11 -44.16 4.64 -25.95
N TYR A 12 -44.53 5.74 -25.29
CA TYR A 12 -43.58 6.68 -24.70
C TYR A 12 -42.91 6.15 -23.44
N LEU A 13 -43.65 5.40 -22.62
CA LEU A 13 -43.14 4.81 -21.38
C LEU A 13 -42.23 3.62 -21.70
N LEU A 14 -42.59 2.81 -22.70
CA LEU A 14 -41.72 1.75 -23.22
C LEU A 14 -40.44 2.32 -23.84
N ALA A 15 -40.54 3.37 -24.66
CA ALA A 15 -39.36 4.03 -25.22
C ALA A 15 -38.46 4.64 -24.13
N MET A 16 -39.05 5.28 -23.11
CA MET A 16 -38.30 5.81 -21.97
C MET A 16 -37.67 4.71 -21.13
N ALA A 17 -38.36 3.58 -20.92
CA ALA A 17 -37.82 2.44 -20.20
C ALA A 17 -36.67 1.78 -20.98
N CYS A 18 -36.81 1.58 -22.29
CA CYS A 18 -35.73 1.11 -23.15
C CYS A 18 -34.53 2.08 -23.16
N PHE A 19 -34.79 3.39 -23.20
CA PHE A 19 -33.74 4.41 -23.11
C PHE A 19 -33.06 4.41 -21.73
N ALA A 20 -33.82 4.26 -20.64
CA ALA A 20 -33.27 4.16 -19.30
C ALA A 20 -32.42 2.89 -19.12
N VAL A 21 -32.90 1.75 -19.62
CA VAL A 21 -32.12 0.49 -19.64
C VAL A 21 -30.85 0.68 -20.48
N TRP A 22 -30.94 1.31 -21.67
CA TRP A 22 -29.76 1.62 -22.48
C TRP A 22 -28.77 2.51 -21.72
N MET A 23 -29.23 3.61 -21.12
CA MET A 23 -28.40 4.50 -20.30
C MET A 23 -27.88 3.83 -19.01
N CYS A 24 -28.48 2.74 -18.51
CA CYS A 24 -27.98 2.04 -17.34
C CYS A 24 -26.98 0.93 -17.67
N PHE A 25 -27.15 0.23 -18.81
CA PHE A 25 -26.32 -0.92 -19.19
C PHE A 25 -25.24 -0.60 -20.23
N PHE A 26 -25.49 0.34 -21.15
CA PHE A 26 -24.53 0.76 -22.19
C PHE A 26 -23.74 2.01 -21.80
N ASP A 27 -24.28 2.89 -20.95
CA ASP A 27 -23.50 4.02 -20.43
C ASP A 27 -22.48 3.49 -19.41
N GLN A 28 -21.22 3.89 -19.57
CA GLN A 28 -20.02 3.35 -18.91
C GLN A 28 -19.92 3.64 -17.41
N ARG A 29 -21.05 3.77 -16.68
CA ARG A 29 -21.03 3.86 -15.22
C ARG A 29 -20.80 2.49 -14.61
N ASP A 30 -19.60 1.97 -14.83
CA ASP A 30 -19.09 0.80 -14.15
C ASP A 30 -18.75 1.19 -12.70
N ILE A 31 -19.78 1.09 -11.86
CA ILE A 31 -19.70 1.37 -10.42
C ILE A 31 -18.64 0.46 -9.79
N PHE A 32 -18.51 -0.79 -10.26
CA PHE A 32 -17.53 -1.74 -9.76
C PHE A 32 -16.10 -1.28 -10.10
N ASN A 33 -15.85 -0.87 -11.34
CA ASN A 33 -14.55 -0.32 -11.73
C ASN A 33 -14.20 0.96 -10.93
N THR A 34 -15.19 1.81 -10.64
CA THR A 34 -14.98 3.01 -9.80
C THR A 34 -14.60 2.64 -8.37
N LEU A 35 -15.21 1.60 -7.80
CA LEU A 35 -14.90 1.11 -6.46
C LEU A 35 -13.48 0.50 -6.41
N ASP A 36 -13.11 -0.31 -7.39
CA ASP A 36 -11.77 -0.90 -7.48
C ASP A 36 -10.69 0.19 -7.62
N GLN A 37 -10.93 1.20 -8.45
CA GLN A 37 -10.04 2.36 -8.57
C GLN A 37 -9.91 3.13 -7.25
N LYS A 38 -11.00 3.33 -6.49
CA LYS A 38 -10.92 3.96 -5.17
C LYS A 38 -10.09 3.15 -4.18
N GLN A 39 -10.22 1.82 -4.20
CA GLN A 39 -9.41 0.95 -3.34
C GLN A 39 -7.93 1.00 -3.72
N LYS A 40 -7.63 0.96 -5.02
CA LYS A 40 -6.26 1.13 -5.54
C LYS A 40 -5.65 2.47 -5.13
N LEU A 41 -6.42 3.55 -5.23
CA LEU A 41 -6.01 4.89 -4.80
C LEU A 41 -5.68 4.90 -3.30
N LYS A 42 -6.57 4.38 -2.46
CA LYS A 42 -6.33 4.29 -1.00
C LYS A 42 -5.08 3.44 -0.67
N ALA A 43 -4.86 2.34 -1.40
CA ALA A 43 -3.69 1.50 -1.20
C ALA A 43 -2.39 2.21 -1.63
N LEU A 44 -2.42 3.00 -2.71
CA LEU A 44 -1.29 3.80 -3.16
C LEU A 44 -0.97 4.91 -2.15
N ASP A 45 -1.98 5.61 -1.63
CA ASP A 45 -1.78 6.64 -0.61
C ASP A 45 -1.19 6.07 0.69
N ALA A 46 -1.66 4.90 1.12
CA ALA A 46 -1.10 4.22 2.29
C ALA A 46 0.37 3.84 2.07
N LYS A 47 0.73 3.34 0.89
CA LYS A 47 2.13 3.04 0.53
C LYS A 47 2.97 4.31 0.50
N LYS A 48 2.46 5.39 -0.08
CA LYS A 48 3.13 6.69 -0.13
C LYS A 48 3.46 7.18 1.28
N HIS A 49 2.47 7.21 2.18
CA HIS A 49 2.67 7.63 3.57
C HIS A 49 3.69 6.74 4.29
N TYR A 50 3.64 5.42 4.07
CA TYR A 50 4.62 4.50 4.64
C TYR A 50 6.05 4.85 4.20
N TYR A 51 6.28 5.00 2.88
CA TYR A 51 7.61 5.34 2.38
C TYR A 51 8.09 6.73 2.79
N GLU A 52 7.21 7.72 2.85
CA GLU A 52 7.55 9.05 3.38
C GLU A 52 8.04 8.96 4.83
N THR A 53 7.36 8.16 5.66
CA THR A 53 7.76 7.94 7.06
C THR A 53 9.11 7.23 7.16
N GLU A 54 9.33 6.19 6.35
CA GLU A 54 10.59 5.44 6.35
C GLU A 54 11.75 6.28 5.81
N ILE A 55 11.50 7.16 4.83
CA ILE A 55 12.50 8.12 4.34
C ILE A 55 12.91 9.09 5.45
N GLU A 56 11.96 9.64 6.20
CA GLU A 56 12.28 10.55 7.30
C GLU A 56 13.08 9.85 8.41
N LYS A 57 12.70 8.63 8.79
CA LYS A 57 13.51 7.82 9.71
C LYS A 57 14.92 7.56 9.18
N ALA A 58 15.04 7.11 7.94
CA ALA A 58 16.34 6.82 7.34
C ALA A 58 17.22 8.07 7.27
N LYS A 59 16.65 9.26 6.98
CA LYS A 59 17.38 10.53 7.03
C LYS A 59 17.85 10.85 8.45
N GLN A 60 17.02 10.63 9.46
CA GLN A 60 17.39 10.82 10.85
C GLN A 60 18.54 9.89 11.24
N ASP A 61 18.42 8.59 10.95
CA ASP A 61 19.48 7.60 11.20
C ASP A 61 20.79 7.97 10.51
N LEU A 62 20.71 8.42 9.25
CA LEU A 62 21.87 8.89 8.48
C LEU A 62 22.50 10.12 9.14
N SER A 63 21.68 11.08 9.58
CA SER A 63 22.18 12.27 10.27
C SER A 63 22.86 11.92 11.61
N ASP A 64 22.32 10.96 12.35
CA ASP A 64 22.90 10.50 13.61
C ASP A 64 24.24 9.78 13.35
N LEU A 65 24.34 8.99 12.29
CA LEU A 65 25.58 8.34 11.84
C LEU A 65 26.64 9.35 11.38
N GLN A 66 26.26 10.41 10.67
CA GLN A 66 27.19 11.43 10.19
C GLN A 66 27.70 12.35 11.29
N ASN A 67 26.83 12.71 12.25
CA ASN A 67 27.16 13.69 13.28
C ASN A 67 27.77 13.05 14.55
N SER A 68 27.68 11.73 14.72
CA SER A 68 28.22 11.01 15.87
C SER A 68 29.20 9.92 15.45
N SER A 69 30.50 10.18 15.63
CA SER A 69 31.55 9.18 15.43
C SER A 69 31.35 7.92 16.28
N ALA A 70 30.76 8.06 17.47
CA ALA A 70 30.45 6.92 18.33
C ALA A 70 29.29 6.07 17.78
N ALA A 71 28.27 6.71 17.20
CA ALA A 71 27.17 6.00 16.54
C ALA A 71 27.66 5.26 15.28
N LEU A 72 28.54 5.89 14.50
CA LEU A 72 29.16 5.27 13.33
C LEU A 72 30.03 4.07 13.68
N GLU A 73 30.89 4.18 14.71
CA GLU A 73 31.72 3.08 15.17
C GLU A 73 30.86 1.92 15.71
N LYS A 74 29.81 2.22 16.49
CA LYS A 74 28.86 1.22 16.98
C LYS A 74 28.17 0.49 15.83
N PHE A 75 27.67 1.23 14.84
CA PHE A 75 27.00 0.64 13.68
C PHE A 75 27.95 -0.24 12.85
N ALA A 76 29.18 0.22 12.61
CA ALA A 76 30.19 -0.54 11.90
C ALA A 76 30.57 -1.84 12.65
N ARG A 77 30.69 -1.80 13.97
CA ARG A 77 30.99 -2.96 14.81
C ARG A 77 29.82 -3.95 14.89
N GLU A 78 28.58 -3.49 15.08
CA GLU A 78 27.41 -4.36 15.25
C GLU A 78 26.89 -4.95 13.93
N ARG A 79 26.90 -4.16 12.85
CA ARG A 79 26.33 -4.60 11.55
C ARG A 79 27.34 -5.26 10.64
N TYR A 80 28.59 -4.79 10.66
CA TYR A 80 29.63 -5.21 9.72
C TYR A 80 30.79 -5.91 10.41
N LEU A 81 30.76 -6.05 11.74
CA LEU A 81 31.85 -6.66 12.52
C LEU A 81 33.20 -6.02 12.17
N MET A 82 33.22 -4.70 11.98
CA MET A 82 34.48 -3.99 11.76
C MET A 82 35.32 -3.95 13.04
N LYS A 83 36.64 -4.11 12.89
CA LYS A 83 37.63 -4.03 13.98
C LYS A 83 38.80 -3.14 13.59
N LYS A 84 39.49 -2.60 14.57
CA LYS A 84 40.78 -1.92 14.37
C LYS A 84 41.93 -2.93 14.30
N ASP A 85 43.06 -2.51 13.74
CA ASP A 85 44.27 -3.34 13.72
C ASP A 85 44.71 -3.65 15.15
N GLY A 86 44.90 -4.94 15.45
CA GLY A 86 45.23 -5.43 16.79
C GLY A 86 44.03 -5.79 17.68
N GLU A 87 42.79 -5.66 17.19
CA GLU A 87 41.59 -6.17 17.89
C GLU A 87 41.17 -7.55 17.37
N ASP A 88 40.59 -8.38 18.23
CA ASP A 88 39.98 -9.67 17.88
C ASP A 88 38.47 -9.66 18.18
N ILE A 89 37.68 -10.19 17.24
CA ILE A 89 36.22 -10.28 17.36
C ILE A 89 35.85 -11.71 17.74
N PHE A 90 35.09 -11.86 18.81
CA PHE A 90 34.50 -13.13 19.23
C PHE A 90 33.00 -13.11 19.01
N ILE A 91 32.48 -14.02 18.17
CA ILE A 91 31.05 -14.23 17.98
C ILE A 91 30.66 -15.40 18.88
N ILE A 92 29.79 -15.14 19.87
CA ILE A 92 29.30 -16.16 20.78
C ILE A 92 27.95 -16.63 20.24
N GLU A 93 27.94 -17.80 19.62
CA GLU A 93 26.70 -18.44 19.20
C GLU A 93 26.08 -19.19 20.36
N ASP A 94 24.77 -19.00 20.55
CA ASP A 94 24.03 -19.66 21.61
C ASP A 94 23.92 -21.15 21.27
N SER A 95 24.52 -22.01 22.11
CA SER A 95 24.61 -23.47 21.89
C SER A 95 23.25 -24.19 21.73
N SER A 96 22.15 -23.51 22.05
CA SER A 96 20.77 -23.95 21.79
C SER A 96 20.37 -23.94 20.30
N ASN A 97 21.05 -23.16 19.45
CA ASN A 97 20.76 -23.04 18.01
C ASN A 97 21.50 -24.06 17.13
N LEU A 98 22.47 -24.82 17.65
CA LEU A 98 23.20 -25.85 16.90
C LEU A 98 22.46 -27.19 16.78
N LYS A 99 21.23 -27.30 17.29
CA LYS A 99 20.34 -28.45 17.06
C LYS A 99 19.29 -28.09 16.02
N LYS A 100 19.67 -28.01 14.75
CA LYS A 100 18.72 -28.03 13.64
C LYS A 100 19.30 -28.80 12.46
#